data_AF-A0A914SX51-F1
#
_entry.id   AF-A0A914SX51-F1
#
_cell.length_a   1.000
_cell.length_b   1.000
_cell.length_c   1.000
_cell.angle_alpha   90.00
_cell.angle_beta   90.00
_cell.angle_gamma   90.00
#
_symmetry.space_group_name_H-M   'P 1'
#
loop_
_entity.id
_entity.type
_entity.pdbx_description
1 polymer ?
#
loop_
_entity_poly.entity_id
_entity_poly.type
_entity_poly.pdbx_seq_one_letter_code
_entity_poly.pdbx_strand_id
1 'polypeptide(L)'
;MLEILFILKLDAKLSRILLLKDALISPTIRFGFLLIEWAAHGIPWLIVAGFGTLFVIRKQYPLRFQWKWCVLLFGVLLDLAAVGIFKISFQRNRPPYNEDDQVLIF
;
A
#
# COMPACT_ATOMS: atom_id res chain seq x y z
N MET A 1 12.17 -25.67 10.85
CA MET A 1 10.72 -25.94 10.98
C MET A 1 10.13 -25.32 12.25
N LEU A 2 10.75 -25.48 13.43
CA LEU A 2 10.30 -24.83 14.68
C LEU A 2 10.30 -23.28 14.61
N GLU A 3 11.31 -22.68 13.96
CA GLU A 3 11.45 -21.22 13.86
C GLU A 3 10.39 -20.56 12.98
N ILE A 4 10.03 -21.18 11.85
CA ILE A 4 8.96 -20.68 10.97
C ILE A 4 7.61 -20.71 11.71
N LEU A 5 7.35 -21.78 12.46
CA LEU A 5 6.13 -21.89 13.26
C LEU A 5 6.06 -20.82 14.35
N PHE A 6 7.20 -20.49 14.97
CA PHE A 6 7.29 -19.41 15.95
C PHE A 6 6.97 -18.05 15.32
N ILE A 7 7.54 -17.75 14.15
CA ILE A 7 7.29 -16.49 13.43
C ILE A 7 5.81 -16.36 13.06
N LEU A 8 5.18 -17.42 12.56
CA LEU A 8 3.74 -17.41 12.22
C LEU A 8 2.86 -17.20 13.47
N LYS A 9 3.22 -17.81 14.61
CA LYS A 9 2.49 -17.60 15.87
C LYS A 9 2.66 -16.18 16.40
N LEU A 10 3.86 -15.60 16.25
CA LEU A 10 4.14 -14.22 16.63
C LEU A 10 3.37 -13.24 15.76
N ASP A 11 3.38 -13.42 14.44
CA ASP A 11 2.62 -12.61 13.46
C ASP A 11 1.12 -12.61 13.78
N ALA A 12 0.55 -13.79 14.06
CA ALA A 12 -0.86 -13.93 14.44
C ALA A 12 -1.19 -13.32 15.81
N LYS A 13 -0.23 -13.29 16.75
CA LYS A 13 -0.41 -12.65 18.06
C LYS A 13 -0.36 -11.13 17.92
N LEU A 14 0.61 -10.60 17.19
CA LEU A 14 0.76 -9.16 16.93
C LEU A 14 -0.43 -8.63 16.14
N SER A 15 -0.86 -9.32 15.08
CA SER A 15 -2.03 -8.93 14.29
C SER A 15 -3.30 -8.81 15.17
N ARG A 16 -3.49 -9.71 16.13
CA ARG A 16 -4.63 -9.65 17.06
C ARG A 16 -4.54 -8.52 18.08
N ILE A 17 -3.33 -8.12 18.47
CA ILE A 17 -3.12 -6.96 19.36
C ILE A 17 -3.33 -5.65 18.60
N LEU A 18 -2.89 -5.60 17.34
CA LEU A 18 -3.01 -4.43 16.46
C LEU A 18 -4.42 -4.25 15.88
N LEU A 19 -5.27 -5.28 15.93
CA LEU A 19 -6.71 -5.14 15.74
C LEU A 19 -7.27 -4.25 16.85
N LEU A 20 -7.24 -2.94 16.60
CA LEU A 20 -7.86 -1.92 17.43
C LEU A 20 -9.37 -2.10 17.36
N LYS A 21 -9.91 -2.99 18.20
CA LYS A 21 -11.36 -3.14 18.39
C LYS A 21 -12.03 -1.80 18.71
N ASP A 22 -11.30 -0.87 19.32
CA ASP A 22 -11.78 0.47 19.64
C ASP A 22 -11.88 1.41 18.42
N ALA A 23 -11.08 1.18 17.36
CA ALA A 23 -11.17 1.93 16.11
C ALA A 23 -12.45 1.59 15.33
N LEU A 24 -13.05 0.41 15.57
CA LEU A 24 -14.37 0.04 15.06
C LEU A 24 -15.51 0.79 15.77
N ILE A 25 -15.28 1.33 16.98
CA ILE A 25 -16.33 1.93 17.83
C ILE A 25 -16.50 3.42 17.54
N SER A 26 -15.43 4.15 17.20
CA SER A 26 -15.51 5.58 16.87
C SER A 26 -15.48 5.81 15.35
N PRO A 27 -16.56 6.35 14.75
CA PRO A 27 -16.64 6.56 13.29
C PRO A 27 -15.57 7.54 12.77
N THR A 28 -15.16 8.51 13.59
CA THR A 28 -14.11 9.49 13.21
C THR A 28 -12.74 8.84 13.14
N ILE A 29 -12.41 7.96 14.08
CA ILE A 29 -11.13 7.24 14.10
C ILE A 29 -11.07 6.25 12.94
N ARG A 30 -12.18 5.53 12.69
CA ARG A 30 -12.30 4.63 11.54
C ARG A 30 -12.07 5.35 10.21
N PHE A 31 -12.68 6.52 10.02
CA PHE A 31 -12.48 7.31 8.81
C PHE A 31 -11.03 7.74 8.63
N GLY A 32 -10.35 8.16 9.71
CA GLY A 32 -8.92 8.47 9.68
C GLY A 32 -8.05 7.30 9.22
N PHE A 33 -8.32 6.09 9.73
CA PHE A 33 -7.61 4.88 9.28
C PHE A 33 -7.88 4.56 7.81
N LEU A 34 -9.11 4.74 7.34
CA LEU A 34 -9.49 4.55 5.94
C LEU A 34 -8.75 5.51 5.01
N LEU A 35 -8.57 6.78 5.42
CA LEU A 35 -7.77 7.73 4.65
C LEU A 35 -6.30 7.36 4.61
N ILE A 36 -5.74 6.88 5.72
CA ILE A 36 -4.35 6.42 5.77
C ILE A 36 -4.16 5.19 4.88
N GLU A 37 -5.10 4.25 4.92
CA GLU A 37 -5.13 3.09 4.04
C GLU A 37 -5.17 3.53 2.57
N TRP A 38 -6.08 4.45 2.22
CA TRP A 38 -6.18 5.02 0.88
C TRP A 38 -4.92 5.75 0.43
N ALA A 39 -4.28 6.50 1.32
CA ALA A 39 -3.01 7.17 1.05
C ALA A 39 -1.84 6.18 0.88
N ALA A 40 -1.91 5.00 1.49
CA ALA A 40 -0.91 3.94 1.34
C ALA A 40 -1.15 3.07 0.08
N HIS A 41 -2.30 3.20 -0.59
CA HIS A 41 -2.56 2.48 -1.84
C HIS A 41 -1.71 3.00 -2.99
N GLY A 42 -1.21 2.08 -3.81
CA GLY A 42 -0.37 2.41 -4.97
C GLY A 42 -1.12 3.14 -6.11
N ILE A 43 -2.44 2.93 -6.23
CA ILE A 43 -3.24 3.51 -7.34
C ILE A 43 -3.25 5.06 -7.29
N PRO A 44 -3.58 5.72 -6.16
CA PRO A 44 -3.46 7.17 -6.05
C PRO A 44 -2.07 7.71 -6.42
N TRP A 45 -0.99 7.07 -5.97
CA TRP A 45 0.38 7.49 -6.28
C TRP A 45 0.72 7.32 -7.75
N LEU A 46 0.25 6.27 -8.40
CA LEU A 46 0.42 6.06 -9.84
C LEU A 46 -0.26 7.17 -10.65
N ILE A 47 -1.48 7.55 -10.26
CA ILE A 47 -2.23 8.66 -10.87
C ILE A 47 -1.45 9.98 -10.68
N VAL A 48 -1.08 10.31 -9.44
CA VAL A 48 -0.38 11.56 -9.12
C VAL A 48 0.97 11.64 -9.84
N ALA A 49 1.78 10.58 -9.81
CA ALA A 49 3.07 10.56 -10.48
C ALA A 49 2.94 10.63 -12.00
N GLY A 50 1.96 9.91 -12.59
CA GLY A 50 1.70 9.91 -14.02
C GLY A 50 1.23 11.28 -14.54
N PHE A 51 0.13 11.80 -13.98
CA PHE A 51 -0.40 13.12 -14.37
C PHE A 51 0.56 14.26 -14.02
N GLY A 52 1.24 14.18 -12.87
CA GLY A 52 2.25 15.16 -12.47
C GLY A 52 3.40 15.22 -13.47
N THR A 53 3.92 14.07 -13.91
CA THR A 53 4.97 14.02 -14.93
C THR A 53 4.51 14.64 -16.25
N LEU A 54 3.32 14.26 -16.74
CA LEU A 54 2.75 14.83 -17.96
C LEU A 54 2.54 16.34 -17.87
N PHE A 55 2.00 16.81 -16.75
CA PHE A 55 1.74 18.23 -16.49
C PHE A 55 3.04 19.04 -16.52
N VAL A 56 4.07 18.55 -15.83
CA VAL A 56 5.35 19.25 -15.66
C VAL A 56 6.13 19.34 -16.98
N ILE A 57 6.08 18.28 -17.80
CA ILE A 57 6.63 18.29 -19.16
C ILE A 57 5.84 19.25 -20.05
N ARG A 58 4.50 19.18 -20.02
CA ARG A 58 3.62 20.00 -20.88
C ARG A 58 3.73 21.49 -20.61
N LYS A 59 4.01 21.87 -19.35
CA LYS A 59 4.23 23.25 -18.91
C LYS A 59 5.68 23.71 -19.01
N GLN A 60 6.58 22.86 -19.52
CA GLN A 60 7.99 23.18 -19.76
C GLN A 60 8.71 23.71 -18.52
N TYR A 61 8.44 23.10 -17.35
CA TYR A 61 9.21 23.40 -16.13
C TYR A 61 10.70 23.10 -16.32
N PRO A 62 11.59 23.64 -15.47
CA PRO A 62 13.02 23.37 -15.57
C PRO A 62 13.34 21.87 -15.62
N LEU A 63 14.34 21.47 -16.41
CA LEU A 63 14.69 20.07 -16.64
C LEU A 63 14.95 19.30 -15.34
N ARG A 64 15.59 19.94 -14.34
CA ARG A 64 15.81 19.35 -13.01
C ARG A 64 14.51 19.00 -12.30
N PHE A 65 13.46 19.78 -12.51
CA PHE A 65 12.15 19.54 -11.91
C PHE A 65 11.39 18.43 -12.65
N GLN A 66 11.43 18.44 -13.99
CA GLN A 66 10.91 17.33 -14.81
C GLN A 66 11.56 15.99 -14.43
N TRP A 67 12.90 15.97 -14.28
CA TRP A 67 13.65 14.78 -13.90
C TRP A 67 13.17 14.15 -12.59
N LYS A 68 12.90 14.97 -11.56
CA LYS A 68 12.40 14.47 -10.27
C LYS A 68 11.06 13.74 -10.42
N TRP A 69 10.15 14.26 -11.26
CA TRP A 69 8.87 13.62 -11.53
C TRP A 69 9.03 12.31 -12.32
N CYS A 70 9.91 12.29 -13.32
CA CYS A 70 10.22 11.05 -14.04
C CYS A 70 10.82 9.97 -13.12
N VAL A 71 11.71 10.34 -12.21
CA VAL A 71 12.29 9.42 -11.21
C VAL A 71 11.22 8.93 -10.25
N LEU A 72 10.31 9.79 -9.79
CA LEU A 72 9.19 9.40 -8.94
C LEU A 72 8.29 8.37 -9.65
N LEU A 73 7.89 8.66 -10.90
CA LEU A 73 7.06 7.75 -11.69
C LEU A 73 7.77 6.40 -11.92
N PHE A 74 9.06 6.42 -12.25
CA PHE A 74 9.86 5.21 -12.41
C PHE A 74 9.92 4.40 -11.10
N GLY A 75 10.15 5.06 -9.96
CA GLY A 75 10.17 4.42 -8.65
C GLY A 75 8.84 3.74 -8.30
N VAL A 76 7.71 4.42 -8.53
CA VAL A 76 6.37 3.85 -8.29
C VAL A 76 6.13 2.63 -9.17
N LEU A 77 6.51 2.68 -10.46
CA LEU A 77 6.36 1.54 -11.37
C LEU A 77 7.23 0.36 -10.95
N LEU A 78 8.47 0.62 -10.53
CA LEU A 78 9.41 -0.40 -10.07
C LEU A 78 8.92 -1.06 -8.78
N ASP A 79 8.40 -0.29 -7.83
CA ASP A 79 7.81 -0.80 -6.59
C ASP A 79 6.61 -1.71 -6.90
N LEU A 80 5.69 -1.27 -7.78
CA LEU A 80 4.54 -2.07 -8.19
C LEU A 80 4.95 -3.41 -8.82
N ALA A 81 5.97 -3.37 -9.70
CA ALA A 81 6.51 -4.57 -10.34
C ALA A 81 7.15 -5.51 -9.31
N ALA A 82 7.97 -4.99 -8.41
CA ALA A 82 8.63 -5.77 -7.37
C ALA A 82 7.59 -6.42 -6.44
N VAL A 83 6.67 -5.64 -5.87
CA VAL A 83 5.61 -6.15 -4.98
C VAL A 83 4.70 -7.13 -5.70
N GLY A 84 4.39 -6.90 -6.98
CA GLY A 84 3.64 -7.83 -7.82
C GLY A 84 4.33 -9.17 -7.97
N ILE A 85 5.63 -9.17 -8.28
CA ILE A 85 6.46 -10.38 -8.36
C ILE A 85 6.45 -11.10 -7.01
N PHE A 86 6.72 -10.39 -5.90
CA PHE A 86 6.69 -10.98 -4.56
C PHE A 86 5.33 -11.63 -4.24
N LYS A 87 4.22 -10.96 -4.56
CA LYS A 87 2.88 -11.52 -4.32
C LYS A 87 2.64 -12.81 -5.11
N ILE A 88 3.05 -12.85 -6.38
CA ILE A 88 2.89 -14.03 -7.25
C ILE A 88 3.83 -15.18 -6.81
N SER A 89 5.05 -14.86 -6.36
CA SER A 89 6.03 -15.86 -5.92
C SER A 89 5.67 -16.52 -4.60
N PHE A 90 5.19 -15.74 -3.62
CA PHE A 90 4.99 -16.23 -2.26
C PHE A 90 3.54 -16.63 -1.93
N GLN A 91 2.54 -16.09 -2.65
CA GLN A 91 1.11 -16.45 -2.55
C GLN A 91 0.61 -16.65 -1.11
N ARG A 92 1.10 -15.83 -0.17
CA ARG A 92 0.75 -15.97 1.25
C ARG A 92 -0.74 -15.71 1.43
N ASN A 93 -1.45 -16.64 2.06
CA ASN A 93 -2.86 -16.44 2.41
C ASN A 93 -3.02 -15.21 3.30
N ARG A 94 -4.05 -14.40 3.02
CA ARG A 94 -4.45 -13.32 3.92
C ARG A 94 -5.06 -13.92 5.18
N PRO A 95 -4.86 -13.30 6.34
CA PRO A 95 -5.48 -13.80 7.54
C PRO A 95 -7.01 -13.60 7.54
N PRO A 96 -7.78 -14.54 8.12
CA PRO A 96 -9.25 -14.62 7.99
C PRO A 96 -10.00 -13.67 8.92
N TYR A 97 -9.33 -12.78 9.66
CA TYR A 97 -9.98 -12.00 10.73
C TYR A 97 -10.94 -10.91 10.21
N ASN A 98 -11.02 -10.67 8.91
CA ASN A 98 -11.90 -9.65 8.31
C ASN A 98 -12.14 -9.95 6.81
N GLU A 99 -12.96 -10.96 6.49
CA GLU A 99 -13.19 -11.38 5.11
C GLU A 99 -13.95 -10.31 4.28
N ASP A 100 -14.88 -9.57 4.89
CA ASP A 100 -15.74 -8.62 4.19
C ASP A 100 -15.00 -7.34 3.72
N ASP A 101 -13.99 -6.87 4.46
CA ASP A 101 -13.17 -5.70 4.07
C ASP A 101 -12.06 -6.07 3.05
N GLN A 102 -11.78 -7.36 2.83
CA GLN A 102 -10.69 -7.82 1.97
C GLN A 102 -11.06 -7.95 0.48
N VAL A 103 -12.37 -7.90 0.16
CA VAL A 103 -12.91 -8.15 -1.19
C VAL A 103 -12.71 -6.95 -2.14
N LEU A 104 -12.54 -5.73 -1.61
CA LEU A 104 -12.54 -4.51 -2.43
C LEU A 104 -11.18 -4.13 -3.05
N ILE A 105 -10.13 -4.94 -2.86
CA ILE A 105 -8.77 -4.63 -3.33
C ILE A 105 -8.31 -5.73 -4.30
N PHE A 106 -8.98 -5.78 -5.45
CA PHE A 106 -8.46 -6.28 -6.72
C PHE A 106 -8.87 -5.33 -7.83
#